data_AF-A0A847FI78-F1
#
_entry.id   AF-A0A847FI78-F1
#
_cell.length_a   1.000
_cell.length_b   1.000
_cell.length_c   1.000
_cell.angle_alpha   90.00
_cell.angle_beta   90.00
_cell.angle_gamma   90.00
#
_symmetry.space_group_name_H-M   'P 1'
#
loop_
_entity.id
_entity.type
_entity.pdbx_description
1 polymer ?
#
loop_
_entity_poly.entity_id
_entity_poly.type
_entity_poly.pdbx_seq_one_letter_code
_entity_poly.pdbx_strand_id
1 'polypeptide(L)'
;ACERVFGQVKGGSWARHLALVEDTARTFPGRAAVHLIVGLGETEQEMAARIQWAHDLGATVGLFAFTPVRGTHLAHLPPPPLPVYRRMQMARWLIVHGLARAQDMSFDAAGALVGYGVPLPDDGQAFRTSGCPDCNRPFYNEQPGGTLYNYPWPPSPAEAAQALTEMEVQEDV
;
A
#
# COMPACT_ATOMS: atom_id res chain seq x y z
N ALA A 1 5.76 1.63 -7.45
CA ALA A 1 6.84 1.92 -6.49
C ALA A 1 8.11 1.17 -6.87
N CYS A 2 8.96 1.74 -7.72
CA CYS A 2 10.39 1.45 -7.98
C CYS A 2 10.79 2.18 -9.28
N GLU A 3 12.08 2.36 -9.56
CA GLU A 3 12.54 3.09 -10.76
C GLU A 3 12.10 2.40 -12.06
N ARG A 4 12.18 1.07 -12.11
CA ARG A 4 11.78 0.24 -13.26
C ARG A 4 10.33 0.52 -13.67
N VAL A 5 9.39 0.40 -12.73
CA VAL A 5 7.96 0.63 -12.98
C VAL A 5 7.69 2.10 -13.30
N PHE A 6 8.36 3.02 -12.59
CA PHE A 6 8.22 4.45 -12.84
C PHE A 6 8.59 4.83 -14.28
N GLY A 7 9.70 4.30 -14.79
CA GLY A 7 10.14 4.53 -16.17
C GLY A 7 9.15 4.03 -17.22
N GLN A 8 8.45 2.92 -16.94
CA GLN A 8 7.44 2.34 -17.84
C GLN A 8 6.11 3.10 -17.81
N VAL A 9 5.67 3.54 -16.63
CA VAL A 9 4.32 4.09 -16.43
C VAL A 9 4.27 5.61 -16.61
N LYS A 10 5.24 6.33 -16.05
CA LYS A 10 5.23 7.80 -16.00
C LYS A 10 6.34 8.42 -16.85
N GLY A 11 7.50 7.78 -16.89
CA GLY A 11 8.70 8.29 -17.55
C GLY A 11 9.31 9.51 -16.84
N GLY A 12 10.38 10.05 -17.41
CA GLY A 12 11.16 11.15 -16.83
C GLY A 12 12.19 10.69 -15.79
N SER A 13 12.69 11.63 -14.99
CA SER A 13 13.74 11.34 -13.99
C SER A 13 13.14 10.87 -12.67
N TRP A 14 13.41 9.61 -12.32
CA TRP A 14 13.07 9.03 -11.02
C TRP A 14 13.73 9.77 -9.87
N ALA A 15 15.04 9.98 -9.95
CA ALA A 15 15.81 10.71 -8.94
C ALA A 15 15.24 12.12 -8.67
N ARG A 16 14.88 12.88 -9.72
CA ARG A 16 14.28 14.20 -9.55
C ARG A 16 12.92 14.15 -8.87
N HIS A 17 12.11 13.13 -9.15
CA HIS A 17 10.82 12.96 -8.48
C HIS A 17 11.00 12.63 -7.00
N LEU A 18 11.93 11.75 -6.65
CA LEU A 18 12.21 11.45 -5.25
C LEU A 18 12.77 12.67 -4.50
N ALA A 19 13.71 13.40 -5.11
CA ALA A 19 14.23 14.64 -4.54
C ALA A 19 13.12 15.66 -4.26
N LEU A 20 12.17 15.84 -5.18
CA LEU A 20 11.02 16.72 -4.95
C LEU A 20 10.17 16.29 -3.75
N VAL A 21 9.92 14.98 -3.59
CA VAL A 21 9.17 14.46 -2.44
C VAL A 21 9.94 14.70 -1.14
N GLU A 22 11.25 14.44 -1.12
CA GLU A 22 12.11 14.69 0.04
C GLU A 22 12.14 16.17 0.41
N ASP A 23 12.38 17.05 -0.56
CA ASP A 23 12.42 18.50 -0.36
C ASP A 23 11.08 19.01 0.16
N THR A 24 9.97 18.48 -0.35
CA THR A 24 8.63 18.83 0.12
C THR A 24 8.42 18.39 1.57
N ALA A 25 8.77 17.15 1.91
CA ALA A 25 8.62 16.61 3.27
C ALA A 25 9.49 17.36 4.29
N ARG A 26 10.73 17.69 3.92
CA ARG A 26 11.65 18.48 4.77
C ARG A 26 11.20 19.93 4.93
N THR A 27 10.70 20.54 3.86
CA THR A 27 10.22 21.94 3.86
C THR A 27 8.90 22.09 4.63
N PHE A 28 8.02 21.09 4.54
CA PHE A 28 6.70 21.09 5.19
C PHE A 28 6.49 19.85 6.07
N PRO A 29 7.16 19.76 7.23
CA PRO A 29 7.06 18.60 8.12
C PRO A 29 5.62 18.29 8.52
N GLY A 30 5.24 17.02 8.42
CA GLY A 30 3.88 16.54 8.76
C GLY A 30 2.77 17.00 7.81
N ARG A 31 3.10 17.69 6.70
CA ARG A 31 2.13 18.18 5.71
C ARG A 31 2.27 17.54 4.34
N ALA A 32 3.31 16.75 4.12
CA ALA A 32 3.49 15.99 2.89
C ALA A 32 2.66 14.69 2.95
N ALA A 33 2.06 14.34 1.82
CA ALA A 33 1.38 13.06 1.63
C ALA A 33 1.94 12.37 0.37
N VAL A 34 2.22 11.08 0.49
CA VAL A 34 2.66 10.22 -0.60
C VAL A 34 1.61 9.15 -0.80
N HIS A 35 1.03 9.12 -2.00
CA HIS A 35 0.11 8.07 -2.41
C HIS A 35 0.86 7.06 -3.28
N LEU A 36 0.87 5.80 -2.85
CA LEU A 36 1.48 4.69 -3.56
C LEU A 36 0.39 3.81 -4.17
N ILE A 37 0.57 3.43 -5.44
CA ILE A 37 -0.37 2.59 -6.17
C ILE A 37 0.21 1.18 -6.22
N VAL A 38 -0.56 0.21 -5.73
CA VAL A 38 -0.27 -1.23 -5.77
C VAL A 38 -0.86 -1.82 -7.05
N GLY A 39 -0.09 -2.61 -7.78
CA GLY A 39 -0.54 -3.31 -8.99
C GLY A 39 -0.04 -2.70 -10.30
N LEU A 40 1.00 -1.86 -10.26
CA LEU A 40 1.65 -1.31 -11.46
C LEU A 40 2.85 -2.15 -11.94
N GLY A 41 3.17 -3.24 -11.24
CA GLY A 41 4.28 -4.15 -11.56
C GLY A 41 5.46 -4.07 -10.59
N GLU A 42 5.27 -3.42 -9.44
CA GLU A 42 6.20 -3.53 -8.32
C GLU A 42 6.03 -4.86 -7.58
N THR A 43 7.12 -5.35 -7.01
CA THR A 43 7.08 -6.40 -5.99
C THR A 43 6.57 -5.84 -4.66
N GLU A 44 6.11 -6.73 -3.79
CA GLU A 44 5.69 -6.36 -2.44
C GLU A 44 6.87 -5.84 -1.61
N GLN A 45 8.07 -6.37 -1.82
CA GLN A 45 9.32 -5.86 -1.24
C GLN A 45 9.62 -4.41 -1.66
N GLU A 46 9.55 -4.11 -2.97
CA GLU A 46 9.76 -2.75 -3.48
C GLU A 46 8.72 -1.77 -2.92
N MET A 47 7.47 -2.23 -2.76
CA MET A 47 6.39 -1.45 -2.16
C MET A 47 6.63 -1.19 -0.67
N ALA A 48 6.92 -2.23 0.12
CA ALA A 48 7.21 -2.12 1.55
C ALA A 48 8.40 -1.18 1.82
N ALA A 49 9.49 -1.30 1.04
CA ALA A 49 10.63 -0.39 1.13
C ALA A 49 10.24 1.06 0.83
N ARG A 50 9.35 1.29 -0.14
CA ARG A 50 8.89 2.65 -0.47
C ARG A 50 7.94 3.23 0.58
N ILE A 51 7.08 2.40 1.18
CA ILE A 51 6.26 2.79 2.32
C ILE A 51 7.15 3.22 3.49
N GLN A 52 8.17 2.42 3.83
CA GLN A 52 9.12 2.74 4.90
C GLN A 52 9.84 4.06 4.64
N TRP A 53 10.38 4.24 3.42
CA TRP A 53 11.05 5.49 3.06
C TRP A 53 10.13 6.72 3.21
N ALA A 54 8.87 6.63 2.78
CA ALA A 54 7.94 7.75 2.90
C ALA A 54 7.57 8.03 4.37
N HIS A 55 7.38 6.98 5.17
CA HIS A 55 7.16 7.09 6.60
C HIS A 55 8.36 7.73 7.33
N ASP A 56 9.58 7.31 7.02
CA ASP A 56 10.80 7.84 7.64
C ASP A 56 11.04 9.33 7.28
N LEU A 57 10.44 9.82 6.18
CA LEU A 57 10.40 11.25 5.84
C LEU A 57 9.34 12.04 6.60
N GLY A 58 8.50 11.38 7.40
CA GLY A 58 7.36 11.99 8.10
C GLY A 58 6.18 12.33 7.19
N ALA A 59 6.08 11.69 6.02
CA ALA A 59 4.97 11.88 5.11
C ALA A 59 3.80 10.93 5.44
N THR A 60 2.58 11.42 5.28
CA THR A 60 1.38 10.57 5.33
C THR A 60 1.40 9.62 4.14
N VAL A 61 1.38 8.31 4.40
CA VAL A 61 1.37 7.29 3.34
C VAL A 61 -0.04 6.80 3.10
N GLY A 62 -0.57 7.01 1.89
CA GLY A 62 -1.82 6.39 1.44
C GLY A 62 -1.56 5.30 0.39
N LEU A 63 -2.41 4.27 0.38
CA LEU A 63 -2.36 3.19 -0.60
C LEU A 63 -3.56 3.26 -1.53
N PHE A 64 -3.33 2.98 -2.80
CA PHE A 64 -4.35 2.83 -3.83
C PHE A 64 -4.16 1.49 -4.53
N ALA A 65 -5.26 0.81 -4.84
CA ALA A 65 -5.22 -0.29 -5.78
C ALA A 65 -5.21 0.32 -7.19
N PHE A 66 -4.41 -0.24 -8.10
CA PHE A 66 -4.48 0.17 -9.49
C PHE A 66 -5.86 -0.14 -10.06
N THR A 67 -6.55 0.88 -10.56
CA THR A 67 -7.87 0.75 -11.19
C THR A 67 -7.74 1.08 -12.68
N PRO A 68 -7.90 0.10 -13.59
CA PRO A 68 -7.80 0.36 -15.03
C PRO A 68 -8.94 1.26 -15.49
N VAL A 69 -8.59 2.35 -16.20
CA VAL A 69 -9.55 3.31 -16.74
C VAL A 69 -9.62 3.17 -18.26
N ARG A 70 -10.81 2.90 -18.80
CA ARG A 70 -11.05 2.77 -20.24
C ARG A 70 -10.52 3.99 -21.00
N GLY A 71 -9.74 3.76 -22.06
CA GLY A 71 -9.16 4.80 -22.91
C GLY A 71 -7.81 5.32 -22.44
N THR A 72 -7.28 4.85 -21.31
CA THR A 72 -5.90 5.13 -20.89
C THR A 72 -4.91 4.10 -21.45
N HIS A 73 -3.63 4.43 -21.47
CA HIS A 73 -2.57 3.51 -21.91
C HIS A 73 -2.55 2.19 -21.10
N LEU A 74 -2.93 2.25 -19.83
CA LEU A 74 -2.93 1.10 -18.91
C LEU A 74 -4.28 0.39 -18.81
N ALA A 75 -5.25 0.71 -19.66
CA ALA A 75 -6.61 0.17 -19.58
C ALA A 75 -6.70 -1.37 -19.71
N HIS A 76 -5.67 -2.00 -20.26
CA HIS A 76 -5.60 -3.44 -20.49
C HIS A 76 -4.95 -4.21 -19.32
N LEU A 77 -4.33 -3.51 -18.37
CA LEU A 77 -3.72 -4.13 -17.20
C LEU A 77 -4.79 -4.49 -16.16
N PRO A 78 -4.67 -5.63 -15.48
CA PRO A 78 -5.60 -6.01 -14.42
C PRO A 78 -5.36 -5.15 -13.15
N PRO A 79 -6.38 -4.98 -12.29
CA PRO A 79 -6.16 -4.50 -10.93
C PRO A 79 -5.31 -5.51 -10.13
N PRO A 80 -4.68 -5.11 -9.01
CA PRO A 80 -3.89 -6.02 -8.20
C PRO A 80 -4.76 -7.15 -7.63
N PRO A 81 -4.25 -8.39 -7.52
CA PRO A 81 -4.93 -9.44 -6.78
C PRO A 81 -5.23 -8.99 -5.35
N LEU A 82 -6.39 -9.37 -4.82
CA LEU A 82 -6.80 -9.00 -3.46
C LEU A 82 -5.76 -9.39 -2.40
N PRO A 83 -5.16 -10.61 -2.42
CA PRO A 83 -4.15 -10.99 -1.42
C PRO A 83 -2.93 -10.07 -1.40
N VAL A 84 -2.44 -9.67 -2.58
CA VAL A 84 -1.33 -8.71 -2.71
C VAL A 84 -1.69 -7.39 -2.05
N TYR A 85 -2.89 -6.87 -2.31
CA TYR A 85 -3.33 -5.62 -1.72
C TYR A 85 -3.53 -5.73 -0.20
N ARG A 86 -4.11 -6.83 0.30
CA ARG A 86 -4.26 -7.10 1.73
C ARG A 86 -2.91 -7.13 2.45
N ARG A 87 -1.92 -7.79 1.87
CA ARG A 87 -0.56 -7.80 2.42
C ARG A 87 0.04 -6.39 2.52
N MET A 88 -0.15 -5.58 1.48
CA MET A 88 0.34 -4.20 1.47
C MET A 88 -0.43 -3.29 2.45
N GLN A 89 -1.74 -3.50 2.63
CA GLN A 89 -2.52 -2.83 3.67
C GLN A 89 -1.95 -3.09 5.06
N MET A 90 -1.69 -4.36 5.40
CA MET A 90 -1.10 -4.74 6.68
C MET A 90 0.33 -4.20 6.84
N ALA A 91 1.19 -4.35 5.82
CA ALA A 91 2.56 -3.81 5.86
C ALA A 91 2.56 -2.30 6.12
N ARG A 92 1.70 -1.55 5.41
CA ARG A 92 1.54 -0.11 5.62
C ARG A 92 1.04 0.21 7.01
N TRP A 93 0.03 -0.51 7.51
CA TRP A 93 -0.50 -0.31 8.85
C TRP A 93 0.58 -0.46 9.92
N LEU A 94 1.34 -1.55 9.89
CA LEU A 94 2.41 -1.81 10.85
C LEU A 94 3.51 -0.74 10.80
N ILE A 95 3.94 -0.34 9.60
CA ILE A 95 4.99 0.67 9.42
C ILE A 95 4.53 2.03 9.95
N VAL A 96 3.34 2.51 9.57
CA VAL A 96 2.91 3.87 9.94
C VAL A 96 2.52 4.04 11.40
N HIS A 97 2.31 2.93 12.11
CA HIS A 97 2.10 2.92 13.57
C HIS A 97 3.38 2.60 14.35
N GLY A 98 4.52 2.43 13.68
CA GLY A 98 5.79 2.10 14.32
C GLY A 98 5.82 0.71 14.97
N LEU A 99 4.98 -0.22 14.50
CA LEU A 99 4.87 -1.58 15.02
C LEU A 99 5.86 -2.55 14.36
N ALA A 100 6.26 -2.27 13.12
CA ALA A 100 7.31 -3.02 12.41
C ALA A 100 8.03 -2.11 11.41
N ARG A 101 9.24 -2.49 11.00
CA ARG A 101 9.93 -1.86 9.86
C ARG A 101 9.97 -2.80 8.68
N ALA A 102 10.03 -2.26 7.46
CA ALA A 102 10.12 -3.08 6.24
C ALA A 102 11.34 -4.02 6.22
N GLN A 103 12.41 -3.66 6.94
CA GLN A 103 13.63 -4.47 7.08
C GLN A 103 13.45 -5.71 7.98
N ASP A 104 12.40 -5.73 8.80
CA ASP A 104 12.06 -6.85 9.70
C ASP A 104 11.08 -7.83 9.03
N MET A 105 10.56 -7.48 7.85
CA MET A 105 9.65 -8.31 7.07
C MET A 105 10.41 -9.32 6.20
N SER A 106 9.81 -10.49 6.01
CA SER A 106 10.37 -11.58 5.20
C SER A 106 9.72 -11.63 3.82
N PHE A 107 10.55 -11.82 2.80
CA PHE A 107 10.12 -11.89 1.40
C PHE A 107 10.67 -13.16 0.74
N ASP A 108 9.91 -13.74 -0.18
CA ASP A 108 10.38 -14.86 -1.01
C ASP A 108 11.33 -14.37 -2.13
N ALA A 109 11.82 -15.32 -2.95
CA ALA A 109 12.72 -15.01 -4.06
C ALA A 109 12.09 -14.14 -5.17
N ALA A 110 10.77 -14.07 -5.25
CA ALA A 110 10.04 -13.20 -6.18
C ALA A 110 9.72 -11.82 -5.57
N GLY A 111 10.06 -11.60 -4.29
CA GLY A 111 9.77 -10.38 -3.55
C GLY A 111 8.35 -10.30 -3.03
N ALA A 112 7.63 -11.43 -2.93
CA ALA A 112 6.32 -11.50 -2.27
C ALA A 112 6.50 -11.57 -0.75
N LEU A 113 5.65 -10.89 0.00
CA LEU A 113 5.71 -10.85 1.46
C LEU A 113 5.20 -12.18 2.02
N VAL A 114 6.04 -12.82 2.84
CA VAL A 114 5.74 -14.12 3.46
C VAL A 114 5.74 -14.08 4.99
N GLY A 115 6.17 -12.98 5.60
CA GLY A 115 6.13 -12.78 7.04
C GLY A 115 6.36 -11.32 7.43
N TYR A 116 5.78 -10.90 8.55
CA TYR A 116 5.85 -9.50 9.01
C TYR A 116 6.84 -9.29 10.15
N GLY A 117 7.36 -10.37 10.76
CA GLY A 117 8.29 -10.30 11.89
C GLY A 117 7.64 -9.87 13.21
N VAL A 118 6.33 -9.67 13.24
CA VAL A 118 5.56 -9.29 14.43
C VAL A 118 4.16 -9.95 14.41
N PRO A 119 3.52 -10.15 15.58
CA PRO A 119 2.12 -10.55 15.65
C PRO A 119 1.21 -9.54 14.93
N LEU A 120 0.22 -10.06 14.20
CA LEU A 120 -0.68 -9.23 13.42
C LEU A 120 -1.88 -8.76 14.24
N PRO A 121 -2.28 -7.48 14.14
CA PRO A 121 -3.52 -7.02 14.72
C PRO A 121 -4.72 -7.66 13.99
N ASP A 122 -5.71 -8.10 14.77
CA ASP A 122 -6.91 -8.79 14.31
C ASP A 122 -8.18 -7.92 14.35
N ASP A 123 -8.04 -6.63 14.67
CA ASP A 123 -9.12 -5.66 14.79
C ASP A 123 -9.60 -5.08 13.44
N GLY A 124 -8.97 -5.50 12.34
CA GLY A 124 -9.29 -5.12 10.97
C GLY A 124 -8.90 -3.69 10.59
N GLN A 125 -8.27 -2.91 11.46
CA GLN A 125 -7.97 -1.49 11.18
C GLN A 125 -7.05 -1.30 9.98
N ALA A 126 -6.14 -2.25 9.75
CA ALA A 126 -5.25 -2.26 8.58
C ALA A 126 -6.00 -2.24 7.25
N PHE A 127 -7.19 -2.83 7.19
CA PHE A 127 -7.96 -3.04 5.97
C PHE A 127 -9.00 -1.95 5.70
N ARG A 128 -9.04 -0.92 6.55
CA ARG A 128 -9.98 0.18 6.41
C ARG A 128 -9.52 1.18 5.36
N THR A 129 -10.49 1.87 4.79
CA THR A 129 -10.23 3.07 3.99
C THR A 129 -9.42 4.05 4.84
N SER A 130 -8.18 4.27 4.43
CA SER A 130 -7.24 5.18 5.08
C SER A 130 -6.61 6.12 4.05
N GLY A 131 -6.08 7.25 4.51
CA GLY A 131 -5.54 8.28 3.63
C GLY A 131 -5.33 9.60 4.37
N CYS A 132 -5.54 10.71 3.69
CA CYS A 132 -5.43 12.04 4.28
C CYS A 132 -6.47 12.23 5.42
N PRO A 133 -6.20 13.10 6.41
CA PRO A 133 -7.07 13.31 7.58
C PRO A 133 -8.55 13.61 7.24
N ASP A 134 -8.80 14.28 6.11
CA ASP A 134 -10.15 14.66 5.65
C ASP A 134 -10.64 13.82 4.45
N CYS A 135 -10.17 12.58 4.31
CA CYS A 135 -10.57 11.72 3.20
C CYS A 135 -12.08 11.40 3.26
N ASN A 136 -12.83 11.93 2.29
CA ASN A 136 -14.29 11.75 2.18
C ASN A 136 -14.70 10.82 1.02
N ARG A 137 -13.77 10.02 0.51
CA ARG A 137 -13.99 9.11 -0.63
C ARG A 137 -13.88 7.67 -0.14
N PRO A 138 -14.95 7.10 0.47
CA PRO A 138 -14.90 5.76 1.06
C PRO A 138 -14.57 4.65 0.06
N PHE A 139 -14.88 4.89 -1.22
CA PHE A 139 -14.80 3.93 -2.32
C PHE A 139 -13.83 4.37 -3.43
N TYR A 140 -12.65 4.91 -3.08
CA TYR A 140 -11.73 5.49 -4.06
C TYR A 140 -11.04 4.47 -4.98
N ASN A 141 -10.98 3.20 -4.60
CA ASN A 141 -10.41 2.09 -5.40
C ASN A 141 -11.50 1.24 -6.05
N GLU A 142 -12.71 1.28 -5.50
CA GLU A 142 -13.72 0.24 -5.63
C GLU A 142 -14.58 0.45 -6.88
N GLN A 143 -14.83 -0.63 -7.61
CA GLN A 143 -15.85 -0.65 -8.66
C GLN A 143 -17.20 -1.03 -8.05
N PRO A 144 -18.31 -0.37 -8.44
CA PRO A 144 -19.64 -0.78 -8.00
C PRO A 144 -19.91 -2.26 -8.27
N GLY A 145 -20.21 -3.03 -7.22
CA GLY A 145 -20.45 -4.48 -7.30
C GLY A 145 -19.19 -5.35 -7.47
N GLY A 146 -18.00 -4.75 -7.46
CA GLY A 146 -16.73 -5.46 -7.52
C GLY A 146 -16.19 -5.86 -6.15
N THR A 147 -14.96 -6.38 -6.14
CA THR A 147 -14.21 -6.70 -4.92
C THR A 147 -13.98 -5.46 -4.06
N LEU A 148 -14.23 -5.58 -2.76
CA LEU A 148 -13.99 -4.52 -1.80
C LEU A 148 -12.53 -4.58 -1.30
N TYR A 149 -11.70 -3.64 -1.76
CA TYR A 149 -10.31 -3.54 -1.32
C TYR A 149 -10.18 -2.87 0.04
N ASN A 150 -10.99 -1.85 0.33
CA ASN A 150 -10.97 -1.18 1.62
C ASN A 150 -12.36 -1.21 2.26
N TYR A 151 -12.42 -1.49 3.57
CA TYR A 151 -13.66 -1.34 4.32
C TYR A 151 -13.89 0.13 4.67
N PRO A 152 -14.99 0.75 4.21
CA PRO A 152 -15.28 2.14 4.54
C PRO A 152 -15.94 2.28 5.93
N TRP A 153 -16.26 1.16 6.58
CA TRP A 153 -16.73 1.06 7.96
C TRP A 153 -15.65 0.41 8.86
N PRO A 154 -15.80 0.49 10.20
CA PRO A 154 -15.07 -0.38 11.12
C PRO A 154 -15.42 -1.85 10.84
N PRO A 155 -14.46 -2.71 10.46
CA PRO A 155 -14.74 -4.11 10.17
C PRO A 155 -15.28 -4.83 11.40
N SER A 156 -16.26 -5.70 11.19
CA SER A 156 -16.67 -6.69 12.20
C SER A 156 -15.55 -7.71 12.43
N PRO A 157 -15.57 -8.46 13.57
CA PRO A 157 -14.59 -9.53 13.80
C PRO A 157 -14.55 -10.57 12.68
N ALA A 158 -15.69 -10.86 12.04
CA ALA A 158 -15.76 -11.79 10.92
C ALA A 158 -15.07 -11.23 9.66
N GLU A 159 -15.28 -9.95 9.35
CA GLU A 159 -14.61 -9.29 8.22
C GLU A 159 -13.11 -9.15 8.46
N ALA A 160 -12.69 -8.85 9.69
CA ALA A 160 -11.27 -8.76 10.04
C ALA A 160 -10.57 -10.12 9.88
N ALA A 161 -11.17 -11.19 10.40
CA ALA A 161 -10.67 -12.55 10.24
C ALA A 161 -10.63 -12.99 8.76
N GLN A 162 -11.66 -12.61 7.97
CA GLN A 162 -11.67 -12.86 6.53
C GLN A 162 -10.52 -12.13 5.84
N ALA A 163 -10.32 -10.84 6.11
CA ALA A 163 -9.28 -10.04 5.48
C ALA A 163 -7.86 -10.53 5.85
N LEU A 164 -7.67 -11.05 7.06
CA LEU A 164 -6.43 -11.74 7.44
C LEU A 164 -6.23 -13.02 6.62
N THR A 165 -7.27 -13.84 6.48
CA THR A 165 -7.21 -15.07 5.66
C THR A 165 -6.91 -14.75 4.20
N GLU A 166 -7.50 -13.68 3.66
CA GLU A 166 -7.28 -13.20 2.29
C GLU A 166 -5.84 -12.75 2.04
N MET A 167 -5.02 -12.49 3.06
CA MET A 167 -3.60 -12.18 2.87
C MET A 167 -2.79 -13.37 2.34
N GLU A 168 -3.26 -14.60 2.54
CA GLU A 168 -2.56 -15.83 2.13
C GLU A 168 -1.11 -15.91 2.66
N VAL A 169 -0.86 -15.33 3.84
CA VAL A 169 0.42 -15.41 4.55
C VAL A 169 0.29 -16.48 5.63
N GLN A 170 1.30 -17.34 5.77
CA GLN A 170 1.35 -18.27 6.91
C GLN A 170 1.62 -17.45 8.17
N GLU A 171 0.78 -17.57 9.20
CA GLU A 171 1.08 -16.94 10.48
C GLU A 171 2.39 -17.53 11.01
N ASP A 172 3.39 -16.66 11.22
CA ASP A 172 4.61 -17.02 11.94
C ASP A 172 4.18 -17.43 13.37
N VAL A 173 4.23 -18.74 13.64
CA VAL A 173 4.00 -19.35 14.98
C VAL A 173 5.11 -18.95 15.94
#